data_AF-A0A8S1H5B8-F1
#
_entry.id   AF-A0A8S1H5B8-F1
#
_cell.length_a   1.000
_cell.length_b   1.000
_cell.length_c   1.000
_cell.angle_alpha   90.00
_cell.angle_beta   90.00
_cell.angle_gamma   90.00
#
_symmetry.space_group_name_H-M   'P 1'
#
loop_
_entity.id
_entity.type
_entity.pdbx_description
1 polymer ?
#
loop_
_entity_poly.entity_id
_entity_poly.type
_entity_poly.pdbx_seq_one_letter_code
_entity_poly.pdbx_strand_id
1 'polypeptide(L)'
;MTLPQTAIPEEELQETMEASMIFFDQEFEPKSAEASDWEAYSTPAGSASDLSSEKMPPHTLEDNPERTTSKDQLLSEKTPSDLRLKVEENVHDWLPRAMQQLRDENEHLRSQLEVFHMANIEELRNEIENLRKQLEEANHTIDEIEVEAEQQYTEMSSEIDELCEVVMKKDEEIANLKEKLAKMDLDDSKLKEDLETKRLAIQRHLEIVENLRDELEQQEKKIDDLTKEKDKAINEAKEAKQKNDDKETFLANEAQMSLEIEDLQRELNKQKLILNSTSVAKIADTFERRILDLENAVRERDVLIHKQNQILNNNRRSPTSSRPSPSYSSNLPSSTSSSESFPVNFDSKTRDTIYSFLLSDRHSQLANIYNIGRILELSSQEEQTLERHLSRDRFL
;
A
#
# COMPACT_ATOMS: atom_id res chain seq x y z
N MET A 1 -26.16 -0.20 26.15
CA MET A 1 -24.68 -0.35 26.15
C MET A 1 -24.18 0.24 24.85
N THR A 2 -23.68 1.46 24.91
CA THR A 2 -23.18 2.24 23.78
C THR A 2 -21.70 1.90 23.55
N LEU A 3 -21.39 1.35 22.37
CA LEU A 3 -20.03 1.14 21.87
C LEU A 3 -19.48 2.46 21.29
N PRO A 4 -18.19 2.79 21.46
CA PRO A 4 -17.60 3.95 20.83
C PRO A 4 -17.20 3.62 19.38
N GLN A 5 -17.63 4.46 18.44
CA GLN A 5 -17.05 4.54 17.09
C GLN A 5 -15.73 5.30 17.17
N THR A 6 -14.61 4.59 17.03
CA THR A 6 -13.34 5.20 16.65
C THR A 6 -13.25 5.17 15.13
N ALA A 7 -13.52 6.30 14.50
CA ALA A 7 -13.20 6.54 13.10
C ALA A 7 -11.68 6.65 12.97
N ILE A 8 -11.07 5.74 12.22
CA ILE A 8 -9.69 5.84 11.77
C ILE A 8 -9.73 6.69 10.48
N PRO A 9 -8.89 7.71 10.32
CA PRO A 9 -8.88 8.56 9.12
C PRO A 9 -8.51 7.73 7.88
N GLU A 10 -9.28 7.86 6.80
CA GLU A 10 -9.05 7.15 5.53
C GLU A 10 -7.67 7.43 4.89
N GLU A 11 -7.01 8.54 5.27
CA GLU A 11 -5.67 8.90 4.77
C GLU A 11 -4.55 7.95 5.28
N GLU A 12 -4.66 7.36 6.48
CA GLU A 12 -3.63 6.43 7.00
C GLU A 12 -3.70 5.03 6.36
N LEU A 13 -4.86 4.66 5.79
CA LEU A 13 -5.06 3.38 5.09
C LEU A 13 -4.53 3.41 3.65
N GLN A 14 -4.50 4.58 3.01
CA GLN A 14 -3.95 4.74 1.66
C GLN A 14 -2.42 4.75 1.67
N GLU A 15 -1.80 5.40 2.65
CA GLU A 15 -0.34 5.48 2.76
C GLU A 15 0.30 4.11 3.14
N THR A 16 -0.42 3.28 3.91
CA THR A 16 0.02 1.92 4.27
C THR A 16 -0.17 0.89 3.15
N MET A 17 -1.15 1.08 2.25
CA MET A 17 -1.27 0.27 1.04
C MET A 17 -0.21 0.62 -0.02
N GLU A 18 0.12 1.89 -0.22
CA GLU A 18 1.17 2.30 -1.16
C GLU A 18 2.58 1.85 -0.68
N ALA A 19 2.84 1.85 0.62
CA ALA A 19 4.10 1.33 1.17
C ALA A 19 4.26 -0.20 1.01
N SER A 20 3.17 -0.97 0.96
CA SER A 20 3.22 -2.43 0.77
C SER A 20 3.39 -2.86 -0.69
N MET A 21 3.15 -1.97 -1.65
CA MET A 21 3.16 -2.31 -3.08
C MET A 21 4.52 -2.09 -3.76
N ILE A 22 5.49 -1.46 -3.08
CA ILE A 22 6.81 -1.10 -3.65
C ILE A 22 7.89 -2.19 -3.43
N PHE A 23 7.61 -3.27 -2.67
CA PHE A 23 8.63 -4.24 -2.27
C PHE A 23 8.62 -5.61 -2.97
N PHE A 24 7.82 -5.81 -4.04
CA PHE A 24 7.59 -7.17 -4.57
C PHE A 24 8.40 -7.61 -5.81
N ASP A 25 9.24 -6.77 -6.42
CA ASP A 25 10.00 -7.17 -7.62
C ASP A 25 11.52 -6.94 -7.49
N GLN A 26 12.15 -7.57 -6.50
CA GLN A 26 13.59 -7.75 -6.55
C GLN A 26 13.98 -9.16 -6.10
N GLU A 27 14.08 -10.05 -7.08
CA GLU A 27 14.71 -11.36 -6.97
C GLU A 27 16.12 -11.19 -6.39
N PHE A 28 16.26 -11.47 -5.10
CA PHE A 28 17.56 -11.62 -4.45
C PHE A 28 18.04 -13.05 -4.74
N GLU A 29 18.86 -13.20 -5.79
CA GLU A 29 19.74 -14.38 -5.92
C GLU A 29 20.66 -14.43 -4.70
N PRO A 30 20.67 -15.50 -3.89
CA PRO A 30 21.73 -15.71 -2.92
C PRO A 30 22.94 -16.22 -3.69
N LYS A 31 23.82 -15.33 -4.12
CA LYS A 31 25.18 -15.72 -4.46
C LYS A 31 25.84 -16.22 -3.18
N SER A 32 26.06 -17.54 -3.15
CA SER A 32 26.90 -18.26 -2.21
C SER A 32 28.15 -17.46 -1.87
N ALA A 33 28.19 -16.92 -0.66
CA ALA A 33 29.43 -16.44 -0.08
C ALA A 33 30.33 -17.68 0.12
N GLU A 34 31.38 -17.76 -0.70
CA GLU A 34 32.48 -18.68 -0.49
C GLU A 34 32.99 -18.49 0.95
N ALA A 35 32.80 -19.54 1.73
CA ALA A 35 33.36 -19.67 3.06
C ALA A 35 34.89 -19.68 2.94
N SER A 36 35.50 -18.69 3.59
CA SER A 36 36.58 -18.89 4.56
C SER A 36 37.69 -19.87 4.16
N ASP A 37 38.75 -19.35 3.55
CA ASP A 37 40.08 -19.99 3.59
C ASP A 37 41.09 -18.96 4.15
N TRP A 38 41.05 -18.79 5.48
CA TRP A 38 42.08 -18.09 6.26
C TRP A 38 42.54 -18.99 7.41
N GLU A 39 42.94 -20.22 7.09
CA GLU A 39 43.78 -21.05 7.97
C GLU A 39 45.21 -21.06 7.44
N ALA A 40 46.01 -20.06 7.84
CA ALA A 40 47.46 -20.13 7.73
C ALA A 40 48.14 -19.20 8.74
N TYR A 41 47.87 -19.39 10.03
CA TYR A 41 48.82 -19.04 11.07
C TYR A 41 49.52 -20.33 11.52
N SER A 42 50.67 -20.61 10.91
CA SER A 42 51.69 -21.48 11.52
C SER A 42 52.73 -20.59 12.17
N THR A 43 52.63 -20.47 13.49
CA THR A 43 53.72 -20.10 14.37
C THR A 43 54.82 -21.15 14.32
N PRO A 44 56.12 -20.77 14.25
CA PRO A 44 57.17 -21.59 14.79
C PRO A 44 57.57 -21.03 16.16
N ALA A 45 57.02 -21.63 17.21
CA ALA A 45 57.64 -21.61 18.53
C ALA A 45 58.55 -22.85 18.62
N GLY A 46 59.82 -22.66 18.93
CA GLY A 46 60.76 -23.77 19.05
C GLY A 46 62.21 -23.33 19.21
N SER A 47 62.54 -22.89 20.41
CA SER A 47 63.87 -22.58 20.93
C SER A 47 64.91 -23.69 20.75
N ALA A 48 66.14 -23.29 20.46
CA ALA A 48 67.40 -23.82 20.99
C ALA A 48 68.46 -22.76 20.65
N SER A 49 68.93 -21.94 21.59
CA SER A 49 70.02 -22.26 22.52
C SER A 49 71.23 -22.83 21.78
N ASP A 50 72.14 -21.96 21.36
CA ASP A 50 73.57 -22.27 21.31
C ASP A 50 74.37 -20.97 21.46
N LEU A 51 74.60 -20.62 22.73
CA LEU A 51 75.72 -19.81 23.16
C LEU A 51 76.97 -20.68 23.06
N SER A 52 77.85 -20.42 22.08
CA SER A 52 79.23 -20.90 22.15
C SER A 52 80.15 -19.70 22.33
N SER A 53 80.53 -19.53 23.59
CA SER A 53 81.63 -18.74 24.12
C SER A 53 82.96 -18.98 23.39
N GLU A 54 83.84 -17.97 23.49
CA GLU A 54 85.31 -18.05 23.47
C GLU A 54 86.04 -18.49 22.19
N LYS A 55 86.75 -17.53 21.57
CA LYS A 55 88.22 -17.60 21.48
C LYS A 55 88.85 -16.29 20.98
N MET A 56 89.46 -15.55 21.91
CA MET A 56 90.61 -14.67 21.66
C MET A 56 91.74 -15.13 22.61
N PRO A 57 92.99 -14.77 22.34
CA PRO A 57 94.10 -15.70 22.13
C PRO A 57 94.83 -16.12 23.42
N PRO A 58 95.54 -17.25 23.44
CA PRO A 58 96.48 -17.52 24.50
C PRO A 58 97.85 -16.93 24.16
N HIS A 59 98.31 -16.00 24.98
CA HIS A 59 99.72 -15.93 25.33
C HIS A 59 100.01 -17.07 26.31
N THR A 60 100.94 -17.95 25.97
CA THR A 60 101.63 -18.82 26.93
C THR A 60 103.12 -18.52 26.89
N LEU A 61 103.58 -17.98 28.02
CA LEU A 61 104.94 -18.04 28.52
C LEU A 61 105.24 -19.49 29.00
N GLU A 62 106.53 -19.82 29.06
CA GLU A 62 107.15 -21.06 29.58
C GLU A 62 107.04 -22.31 28.67
N ASP A 63 108.15 -22.76 28.05
CA ASP A 63 109.12 -23.61 28.75
C ASP A 63 110.43 -23.79 27.95
N ASN A 64 111.51 -23.90 28.72
CA ASN A 64 112.91 -24.25 28.47
C ASN A 64 113.59 -24.36 27.07
N PRO A 65 114.84 -23.88 26.98
CA PRO A 65 115.81 -24.21 25.93
C PRO A 65 116.61 -25.50 26.24
N GLU A 66 116.54 -26.51 25.38
CA GLU A 66 117.63 -27.50 25.21
C GLU A 66 118.77 -26.78 24.45
N ARG A 67 120.02 -26.59 24.89
CA ARG A 67 120.98 -27.29 25.76
C ARG A 67 121.41 -28.69 25.30
N THR A 68 122.23 -28.71 24.25
CA THR A 68 123.33 -29.67 24.01
C THR A 68 124.46 -28.87 23.33
N THR A 69 125.74 -28.81 23.71
CA THR A 69 126.65 -29.47 24.66
C THR A 69 127.88 -28.54 24.76
N SER A 70 128.30 -28.09 25.95
CA SER A 70 129.49 -28.61 26.68
C SER A 70 130.73 -28.78 25.79
N LYS A 71 131.72 -27.89 25.91
CA LYS A 71 132.89 -27.93 26.84
C LYS A 71 134.09 -28.60 26.18
N ASP A 72 135.21 -27.86 26.16
CA ASP A 72 136.62 -28.26 26.29
C ASP A 72 137.42 -27.09 25.67
N GLN A 73 137.92 -26.10 26.43
CA GLN A 73 139.07 -26.20 27.33
C GLN A 73 140.02 -27.33 26.94
N LEU A 74 141.08 -27.01 26.19
CA LEU A 74 142.45 -27.32 26.58
C LEU A 74 143.45 -26.58 25.70
N LEU A 75 144.21 -25.71 26.37
CA LEU A 75 145.53 -25.26 25.96
C LEU A 75 146.40 -26.48 25.66
N SER A 76 147.13 -26.45 24.53
CA SER A 76 148.29 -27.33 24.29
C SER A 76 149.51 -26.47 23.99
N GLU A 77 150.57 -26.84 24.67
CA GLU A 77 151.84 -26.15 24.86
C GLU A 77 152.70 -26.00 23.60
N LYS A 78 153.32 -24.82 23.51
CA LYS A 78 154.76 -24.56 23.34
C LYS A 78 155.62 -25.65 22.69
N THR A 79 156.35 -25.23 21.66
CA THR A 79 157.82 -25.41 21.60
C THR A 79 158.48 -24.06 21.32
N PRO A 80 159.25 -23.50 22.27
CA PRO A 80 160.08 -22.33 22.07
C PRO A 80 161.55 -22.74 21.90
N SER A 81 162.17 -22.23 20.85
CA SER A 81 163.62 -22.11 20.76
C SER A 81 163.93 -20.64 20.53
N ASP A 82 164.88 -20.13 21.31
CA ASP A 82 165.42 -18.77 21.31
C ASP A 82 164.57 -17.66 21.96
N LEU A 83 164.86 -17.40 23.24
CA LEU A 83 165.39 -16.13 23.73
C LEU A 83 165.60 -16.26 25.25
N ARG A 84 166.73 -16.87 25.61
CA ARG A 84 167.19 -17.05 26.99
C ARG A 84 167.78 -15.72 27.48
N LEU A 85 167.28 -15.23 28.62
CA LEU A 85 167.77 -14.14 29.50
C LEU A 85 167.16 -12.73 29.27
N LYS A 86 166.05 -12.39 29.99
CA LYS A 86 165.72 -11.03 30.52
C LYS A 86 164.37 -10.85 31.28
N VAL A 87 163.80 -11.85 31.98
CA VAL A 87 162.39 -11.76 32.49
C VAL A 87 162.20 -11.77 34.03
N GLU A 88 163.23 -11.92 34.85
CA GLU A 88 163.03 -12.10 36.30
C GLU A 88 162.83 -10.83 37.15
N GLU A 89 162.86 -9.62 36.58
CA GLU A 89 162.81 -8.36 37.38
C GLU A 89 161.47 -7.58 37.31
N ASN A 90 160.46 -8.03 36.55
CA ASN A 90 159.23 -7.25 36.29
C ASN A 90 157.93 -7.84 36.87
N VAL A 91 158.00 -8.97 37.57
CA VAL A 91 156.83 -9.70 38.09
C VAL A 91 156.32 -9.12 39.41
N HIS A 92 157.16 -8.43 40.19
CA HIS A 92 156.85 -8.03 41.56
C HIS A 92 155.88 -6.83 41.66
N ASP A 93 155.87 -5.93 40.67
CA ASP A 93 155.01 -4.73 40.63
C ASP A 93 153.74 -4.89 39.78
N TRP A 94 153.74 -5.87 38.87
CA TRP A 94 152.62 -6.08 37.94
C TRP A 94 151.43 -6.80 38.60
N LEU A 95 151.71 -7.78 39.47
CA LEU A 95 150.68 -8.61 40.11
C LEU A 95 149.71 -7.81 41.01
N PRO A 96 150.17 -6.90 41.91
CA PRO A 96 149.25 -6.11 42.73
C PRO A 96 148.41 -5.12 41.91
N ARG A 97 148.97 -4.53 40.85
CA ARG A 97 148.24 -3.61 39.96
C ARG A 97 147.16 -4.34 39.16
N ALA A 98 147.47 -5.53 38.64
CA ALA A 98 146.48 -6.37 37.97
C ALA A 98 145.36 -6.81 38.92
N MET A 99 145.68 -7.16 40.18
CA MET A 99 144.66 -7.48 41.18
C MET A 99 143.80 -6.27 41.58
N GLN A 100 144.37 -5.06 41.65
CA GLN A 100 143.59 -3.85 41.95
C GLN A 100 142.67 -3.50 40.77
N GLN A 101 143.16 -3.56 39.53
CA GLN A 101 142.33 -3.36 38.34
C GLN A 101 141.16 -4.35 38.28
N LEU A 102 141.42 -5.63 38.57
CA LEU A 102 140.37 -6.64 38.63
C LEU A 102 139.36 -6.41 39.75
N ARG A 103 139.77 -5.81 40.88
CA ARG A 103 138.84 -5.42 41.96
C ARG A 103 137.98 -4.25 41.56
N ASP A 104 138.58 -3.20 41.01
CA ASP A 104 137.87 -2.01 40.55
C ASP A 104 136.89 -2.38 39.42
N GLU A 105 137.28 -3.27 38.51
CA GLU A 105 136.41 -3.81 37.47
C GLU A 105 135.30 -4.69 38.05
N ASN A 106 135.57 -5.51 39.08
CA ASN A 106 134.53 -6.27 39.78
C ASN A 106 133.51 -5.34 40.47
N GLU A 107 133.97 -4.28 41.12
CA GLU A 107 133.13 -3.31 41.80
C GLU A 107 132.29 -2.52 40.80
N HIS A 108 132.89 -2.14 39.66
CA HIS A 108 132.17 -1.50 38.57
C HIS A 108 131.10 -2.41 37.94
N LEU A 109 131.44 -3.67 37.65
CA LEU A 109 130.50 -4.65 37.12
C LEU A 109 129.37 -4.96 38.10
N ARG A 110 129.67 -5.05 39.40
CA ARG A 110 128.64 -5.19 40.46
C ARG A 110 127.72 -3.98 40.50
N SER A 111 128.27 -2.78 40.43
CA SER A 111 127.47 -1.55 40.42
C SER A 111 126.58 -1.47 39.17
N GLN A 112 127.10 -1.83 37.99
CA GLN A 112 126.30 -1.90 36.76
C GLN A 112 125.20 -2.95 36.86
N LEU A 113 125.51 -4.13 37.41
CA LEU A 113 124.54 -5.20 37.63
C LEU A 113 123.43 -4.73 38.59
N GLU A 114 123.78 -4.01 39.65
CA GLU A 114 122.82 -3.46 40.62
C GLU A 114 121.92 -2.40 40.00
N VAL A 115 122.48 -1.47 39.21
CA VAL A 115 121.69 -0.48 38.45
C VAL A 115 120.76 -1.16 37.46
N PHE A 116 121.25 -2.16 36.73
CA PHE A 116 120.44 -2.93 35.78
C PHE A 116 119.32 -3.71 36.47
N HIS A 117 119.60 -4.37 37.60
CA HIS A 117 118.59 -5.04 38.40
C HIS A 117 117.55 -4.07 38.95
N MET A 118 117.97 -2.90 39.45
CA MET A 118 117.04 -1.88 39.94
C MET A 118 116.15 -1.33 38.84
N ALA A 119 116.69 -1.07 37.64
CA ALA A 119 115.91 -0.64 36.49
C ALA A 119 114.89 -1.72 36.06
N ASN A 120 115.30 -2.98 36.02
CA ASN A 120 114.40 -4.10 35.67
C ASN A 120 113.31 -4.32 36.75
N ILE A 121 113.65 -4.17 38.04
CA ILE A 121 112.66 -4.24 39.13
C ILE A 121 111.63 -3.10 39.00
N GLU A 122 112.08 -1.90 38.65
CA GLU A 122 111.18 -0.75 38.49
C GLU A 122 110.29 -0.88 37.24
N GLU A 123 110.84 -1.39 36.13
CA GLU A 123 110.06 -1.72 34.92
C GLU A 123 108.99 -2.78 35.23
N LEU A 124 109.36 -3.87 35.92
CA LEU A 124 108.42 -4.89 36.35
C LEU A 124 107.36 -4.35 37.32
N ARG A 125 107.72 -3.41 38.20
CA ARG A 125 106.75 -2.74 39.09
C ARG A 125 105.76 -1.89 38.32
N ASN A 126 106.24 -1.11 37.35
CA ASN A 126 105.39 -0.31 36.48
C ASN A 126 104.46 -1.19 35.64
N GLU A 127 104.96 -2.32 35.14
CA GLU A 127 104.13 -3.28 34.39
C GLU A 127 103.08 -3.95 35.29
N ILE A 128 103.44 -4.36 36.52
CA ILE A 128 102.46 -4.89 37.48
C ILE A 128 101.37 -3.85 37.79
N GLU A 129 101.74 -2.58 37.95
CA GLU A 129 100.78 -1.51 38.23
C GLU A 129 99.88 -1.22 37.02
N ASN A 130 100.45 -1.23 35.81
CA ASN A 130 99.68 -1.11 34.57
C ASN A 130 98.69 -2.27 34.39
N LEU A 131 99.12 -3.51 34.65
CA LEU A 131 98.27 -4.70 34.60
C LEU A 131 97.17 -4.66 35.67
N ARG A 132 97.45 -4.15 36.87
CA ARG A 132 96.43 -3.93 37.91
C ARG A 132 95.39 -2.91 37.46
N LYS A 133 95.82 -1.81 36.86
CA LYS A 133 94.91 -0.80 36.33
C LYS A 133 94.04 -1.35 35.20
N GLN A 134 94.62 -2.12 34.28
CA GLN A 134 93.86 -2.80 33.22
C GLN A 134 92.87 -3.82 33.78
N LEU A 135 93.23 -4.55 34.84
CA LEU A 135 92.33 -5.46 35.52
C LEU A 135 91.18 -4.72 36.20
N GLU A 136 91.44 -3.57 36.83
CA GLU A 136 90.41 -2.73 37.44
C GLU A 136 89.46 -2.14 36.40
N GLU A 137 89.99 -1.63 35.28
CA GLU A 137 89.20 -1.15 34.14
C GLU A 137 88.34 -2.29 33.54
N ALA A 138 88.91 -3.49 33.36
CA ALA A 138 88.17 -4.65 32.86
C ALA A 138 87.05 -5.09 33.82
N ASN A 139 87.32 -5.14 35.13
CA ASN A 139 86.29 -5.46 36.13
C ASN A 139 85.17 -4.41 36.12
N HIS A 140 85.52 -3.12 36.00
CA HIS A 140 84.51 -2.07 35.90
C HIS A 140 83.62 -2.25 34.65
N THR A 141 84.21 -2.60 33.49
CA THR A 141 83.42 -2.89 32.29
C THR A 141 82.53 -4.12 32.44
N ILE A 142 82.96 -5.13 33.21
CA ILE A 142 82.13 -6.30 33.50
C ILE A 142 80.94 -5.89 34.36
N ASP A 143 81.16 -5.11 35.43
CA ASP A 143 80.08 -4.63 36.30
C ASP A 143 79.06 -3.78 35.52
N GLU A 144 79.52 -2.91 34.61
CA GLU A 144 78.63 -2.13 33.74
C GLU A 144 77.80 -3.01 32.81
N ILE A 145 78.41 -4.02 32.19
CA ILE A 145 77.72 -4.98 31.32
C ILE A 145 76.70 -5.80 32.11
N GLU A 146 77.02 -6.23 33.34
CA GLU A 146 76.09 -6.97 34.21
C GLU A 146 74.86 -6.12 34.56
N VAL A 147 75.08 -4.85 34.96
CA VAL A 147 73.97 -3.92 35.27
C VAL A 147 73.12 -3.63 34.02
N GLU A 148 73.74 -3.41 32.86
CA GLU A 148 73.00 -3.17 31.61
C GLU A 148 72.19 -4.41 31.20
N ALA A 149 72.77 -5.61 31.33
CA ALA A 149 72.09 -6.86 31.02
C ALA A 149 70.89 -7.11 31.97
N GLU A 150 71.06 -6.86 33.28
CA GLU A 150 69.97 -6.96 34.25
C GLU A 150 68.85 -5.94 33.94
N GLN A 151 69.22 -4.70 33.64
CA GLN A 151 68.25 -3.66 33.28
C GLN A 151 67.44 -4.06 32.04
N GLN A 152 68.12 -4.47 30.95
CA GLN A 152 67.46 -4.95 29.73
C GLN A 152 66.57 -6.16 30.00
N TYR A 153 67.00 -7.10 30.85
CA TYR A 153 66.18 -8.25 31.22
C TYR A 153 64.89 -7.82 31.95
N THR A 154 64.98 -6.89 32.90
CA THR A 154 63.81 -6.39 33.63
C THR A 154 62.85 -5.59 32.74
N GLU A 155 63.37 -4.76 31.84
CA GLU A 155 62.57 -4.01 30.87
C GLU A 155 61.84 -4.93 29.91
N MET A 156 62.54 -5.89 29.30
CA MET A 156 61.91 -6.89 28.42
C MET A 156 60.89 -7.74 29.16
N SER A 157 61.16 -8.13 30.41
CA SER A 157 60.19 -8.87 31.22
C SER A 157 58.93 -8.05 31.48
N SER A 158 59.06 -6.76 31.79
CA SER A 158 57.93 -5.84 31.98
C SER A 158 57.13 -5.67 30.70
N GLU A 159 57.79 -5.52 29.54
CA GLU A 159 57.13 -5.41 28.24
C GLU A 159 56.36 -6.70 27.89
N ILE A 160 56.92 -7.87 28.19
CA ILE A 160 56.23 -9.16 28.02
C ILE A 160 54.96 -9.21 28.88
N ASP A 161 55.02 -8.80 30.15
CA ASP A 161 53.86 -8.79 31.05
C ASP A 161 52.76 -7.84 30.55
N GLU A 162 53.13 -6.63 30.10
CA GLU A 162 52.20 -5.66 29.51
C GLU A 162 51.54 -6.22 28.23
N LEU A 163 52.31 -6.87 27.35
CA LEU A 163 51.77 -7.51 26.15
C LEU A 163 50.82 -8.65 26.51
N CYS A 164 51.14 -9.47 27.53
CA CYS A 164 50.25 -10.50 28.03
C CYS A 164 48.93 -9.92 28.53
N GLU A 165 48.94 -8.81 29.28
CA GLU A 165 47.71 -8.13 29.69
C GLU A 165 46.87 -7.65 28.49
N VAL A 166 47.53 -7.10 27.45
CA VAL A 166 46.84 -6.64 26.25
C VAL A 166 46.18 -7.82 25.52
N VAL A 167 46.88 -8.94 25.37
CA VAL A 167 46.31 -10.16 24.78
C VAL A 167 45.10 -10.64 25.59
N MET A 168 45.20 -10.73 26.91
CA MET A 168 44.09 -11.14 27.76
C MET A 168 42.86 -10.24 27.61
N LYS A 169 43.06 -8.91 27.60
CA LYS A 169 41.96 -7.94 27.39
C LYS A 169 41.32 -8.11 26.02
N LYS A 170 42.12 -8.40 24.98
CA LYS A 170 41.63 -8.63 23.62
C LYS A 170 40.88 -9.95 23.50
N ASP A 171 41.34 -11.01 24.15
CA ASP A 171 40.63 -12.29 24.20
C ASP A 171 39.28 -12.17 24.90
N GLU A 172 39.19 -11.38 25.98
CA GLU A 172 37.93 -11.07 26.65
C GLU A 172 36.98 -10.25 25.76
N GLU A 173 37.51 -9.24 25.05
CA GLU A 173 36.73 -8.47 24.07
C GLU A 173 36.19 -9.37 22.95
N ILE A 174 37.01 -10.28 22.42
CA ILE A 174 36.61 -11.26 21.41
C ILE A 174 35.53 -12.21 21.96
N ALA A 175 35.66 -12.70 23.19
CA ALA A 175 34.66 -13.55 23.82
C ALA A 175 33.31 -12.83 23.96
N ASN A 176 33.32 -11.58 24.43
CA ASN A 176 32.13 -10.74 24.55
C ASN A 176 31.47 -10.45 23.19
N LEU A 177 32.27 -10.21 22.15
CA LEU A 177 31.75 -10.00 20.79
C LEU A 177 31.13 -11.29 20.22
N LYS A 178 31.73 -12.45 20.46
CA LYS A 178 31.17 -13.76 20.06
C LYS A 178 29.83 -14.04 20.75
N GLU A 179 29.70 -13.71 22.04
CA GLU A 179 28.44 -13.86 22.76
C GLU A 179 27.35 -12.92 22.19
N LYS A 180 27.70 -11.66 21.93
CA LYS A 180 26.77 -10.71 21.29
C LYS A 180 26.33 -11.16 19.90
N LEU A 181 27.26 -11.69 19.10
CA LEU A 181 26.96 -12.24 17.78
C LEU A 181 25.98 -13.43 17.89
N ALA A 182 26.26 -14.38 18.78
CA ALA A 182 25.37 -15.54 18.99
C ALA A 182 23.96 -15.12 19.47
N LYS A 183 23.86 -14.08 20.29
CA LYS A 183 22.57 -13.52 20.70
C LYS A 183 21.84 -12.88 19.51
N MET A 184 22.54 -12.10 18.68
CA MET A 184 21.95 -11.52 17.47
C MET A 184 21.47 -12.60 16.51
N ASP A 185 22.24 -13.66 16.28
CA ASP A 185 21.84 -14.79 15.43
C ASP A 185 20.57 -15.49 15.93
N LEU A 186 20.43 -15.62 17.25
CA LEU A 186 19.23 -16.17 17.88
C LEU A 186 18.01 -15.26 17.68
N ASP A 187 18.18 -13.96 17.89
CA ASP A 187 17.09 -12.98 17.72
C ASP A 187 16.68 -12.85 16.24
N ASP A 188 17.64 -12.90 15.30
CA ASP A 188 17.39 -12.95 13.86
C ASP A 188 16.61 -14.22 13.46
N SER A 189 16.93 -15.36 14.06
CA SER A 189 16.23 -16.63 13.81
C SER A 189 14.78 -16.56 14.29
N LYS A 190 14.53 -15.98 15.48
CA LYS A 190 13.17 -15.76 16.00
C LYS A 190 12.39 -14.78 15.13
N LEU A 191 13.02 -13.69 14.70
CA LEU A 191 12.37 -12.70 13.84
C LEU A 191 11.97 -13.31 12.49
N LYS A 192 12.80 -14.20 11.92
CA LYS A 192 12.46 -14.96 10.72
C LYS A 192 11.28 -15.90 10.94
N GLU A 193 11.22 -16.59 12.08
CA GLU A 193 10.08 -17.43 12.45
C GLU A 193 8.80 -16.61 12.60
N ASP A 194 8.86 -15.48 13.32
CA ASP A 194 7.74 -14.54 13.46
C ASP A 194 7.27 -14.02 12.10
N LEU A 195 8.21 -13.66 11.20
CA LEU A 195 7.86 -13.21 9.85
C LEU A 195 7.13 -14.31 9.06
N GLU A 196 7.60 -15.55 9.12
CA GLU A 196 6.96 -16.67 8.43
C GLU A 196 5.55 -16.96 9.00
N THR A 197 5.38 -16.92 10.32
CA THR A 197 4.05 -17.08 10.93
C THR A 197 3.09 -15.98 10.50
N LYS A 198 3.55 -14.73 10.40
CA LYS A 198 2.75 -13.60 9.89
C LYS A 198 2.43 -13.77 8.40
N ARG A 199 3.38 -14.23 7.60
CA ARG A 199 3.17 -14.53 6.17
C ARG A 199 2.07 -15.59 5.97
N LEU A 200 2.12 -16.68 6.73
CA LEU A 200 1.08 -17.72 6.70
C LEU A 200 -0.29 -17.20 7.16
N ALA A 201 -0.32 -16.35 8.20
CA ALA A 201 -1.56 -15.72 8.66
C ALA A 201 -2.18 -14.81 7.58
N ILE A 202 -1.35 -14.01 6.89
CA ILE A 202 -1.79 -13.16 5.78
C ILE A 202 -2.36 -14.02 4.65
N GLN A 203 -1.68 -15.11 4.26
CA GLN A 203 -2.17 -16.01 3.23
C GLN A 203 -3.54 -16.60 3.58
N ARG A 204 -3.72 -17.04 4.83
CA ARG A 204 -5.03 -17.52 5.31
C ARG A 204 -6.10 -16.43 5.30
N HIS A 205 -5.77 -15.21 5.68
CA HIS A 205 -6.72 -14.10 5.64
C HIS A 205 -7.12 -13.76 4.20
N LEU A 206 -6.19 -13.82 3.24
CA LEU A 206 -6.50 -13.64 1.82
C LEU A 206 -7.49 -14.70 1.32
N GLU A 207 -7.27 -15.97 1.68
CA GLU A 207 -8.19 -17.07 1.33
C GLU A 207 -9.58 -16.87 1.96
N ILE A 208 -9.66 -16.40 3.20
CA ILE A 208 -10.94 -16.08 3.85
C ILE A 208 -11.65 -14.93 3.10
N VAL A 209 -10.92 -13.89 2.70
CA VAL A 209 -11.48 -12.76 1.96
C VAL A 209 -12.00 -13.20 0.59
N GLU A 210 -11.27 -14.07 -0.11
CA GLU A 210 -11.70 -14.63 -1.40
C GLU A 210 -12.98 -15.46 -1.23
N ASN A 211 -13.02 -16.37 -0.26
CA ASN A 211 -14.24 -17.14 0.05
C ASN A 211 -15.44 -16.25 0.39
N LEU A 212 -15.24 -15.18 1.17
CA LEU A 212 -16.32 -14.24 1.50
C LEU A 212 -16.79 -13.43 0.29
N ARG A 213 -15.91 -13.13 -0.67
CA ARG A 213 -16.28 -12.50 -1.94
C ARG A 213 -17.14 -13.44 -2.78
N ASP A 214 -16.76 -14.71 -2.88
CA ASP A 214 -17.53 -15.73 -3.59
C ASP A 214 -18.90 -15.95 -2.94
N GLU A 215 -18.97 -15.99 -1.60
CA GLU A 215 -20.24 -16.07 -0.87
C GLU A 215 -21.12 -14.84 -1.13
N LEU A 216 -20.53 -13.63 -1.15
CA LEU A 216 -21.26 -12.40 -1.46
C LEU A 216 -21.84 -12.44 -2.89
N GLU A 217 -21.04 -12.81 -3.89
CA GLU A 217 -21.50 -12.94 -5.28
C GLU A 217 -22.66 -13.96 -5.40
N GLN A 218 -22.57 -15.08 -4.67
CA GLN A 218 -23.65 -16.06 -4.62
C GLN A 218 -24.94 -15.49 -3.99
N GLN A 219 -24.82 -14.70 -2.92
CA GLN A 219 -25.97 -14.05 -2.29
C GLN A 219 -26.59 -12.98 -3.21
N GLU A 220 -25.78 -12.17 -3.89
CA GLU A 220 -26.26 -11.17 -4.86
C GLU A 220 -27.05 -11.84 -5.98
N LYS A 221 -26.51 -12.92 -6.57
CA LYS A 221 -27.22 -13.71 -7.59
C LYS A 221 -28.54 -14.27 -7.06
N LYS A 222 -28.57 -14.75 -5.82
CA LYS A 222 -29.79 -15.25 -5.18
C LYS A 222 -30.83 -14.14 -4.97
N ILE A 223 -30.40 -12.94 -4.60
CA ILE A 223 -31.27 -11.77 -4.46
C ILE A 223 -31.85 -11.37 -5.81
N ASP A 224 -31.05 -11.39 -6.87
CA ASP A 224 -31.51 -11.11 -8.24
C ASP A 224 -32.57 -12.11 -8.69
N ASP A 225 -32.34 -13.40 -8.45
CA ASP A 225 -33.28 -14.45 -8.82
C ASP A 225 -34.59 -14.36 -8.01
N LEU A 226 -34.52 -14.09 -6.70
CA LEU A 226 -35.70 -13.82 -5.87
C LEU A 226 -36.45 -12.56 -6.32
N THR A 227 -35.74 -11.53 -6.78
CA THR A 227 -36.36 -10.30 -7.28
C THR A 227 -37.13 -10.58 -8.58
N LYS A 228 -36.56 -11.36 -9.50
CA LYS A 228 -37.25 -11.80 -10.72
C LYS A 228 -38.48 -12.65 -10.39
N GLU A 229 -38.38 -13.55 -9.42
CA GLU A 229 -39.50 -14.39 -8.97
C GLU A 229 -40.62 -13.54 -8.34
N LYS A 230 -40.26 -12.57 -7.49
CA LYS A 230 -41.20 -11.60 -6.91
C LYS A 230 -41.91 -10.80 -8.00
N ASP A 231 -41.19 -10.28 -8.98
CA ASP A 231 -41.78 -9.49 -10.07
C ASP A 231 -42.70 -10.34 -10.95
N LYS A 232 -42.33 -11.61 -11.20
CA LYS A 232 -43.19 -12.59 -11.87
C LYS A 232 -44.48 -12.81 -11.09
N ALA A 233 -44.40 -13.07 -9.78
CA ALA A 233 -45.57 -13.27 -8.93
C ALA A 233 -46.48 -12.04 -8.86
N ILE A 234 -45.90 -10.82 -8.85
CA ILE A 234 -46.66 -9.57 -8.91
C ILE A 234 -47.43 -9.46 -10.24
N ASN A 235 -46.80 -9.81 -11.36
CA ASN A 235 -47.46 -9.78 -12.67
C ASN A 235 -48.59 -10.82 -12.76
N GLU A 236 -48.35 -12.05 -12.29
CA GLU A 236 -49.37 -13.10 -12.22
C GLU A 236 -50.56 -12.67 -11.34
N ALA A 237 -50.29 -12.03 -10.19
CA ALA A 237 -51.34 -11.50 -9.31
C ALA A 237 -52.14 -10.36 -9.97
N LYS A 238 -51.48 -9.47 -10.72
CA LYS A 238 -52.16 -8.40 -11.49
C LYS A 238 -53.05 -8.98 -12.58
N GLU A 239 -52.57 -9.98 -13.33
CA GLU A 239 -53.36 -10.67 -14.35
C GLU A 239 -54.57 -11.40 -13.74
N ALA A 240 -54.37 -12.07 -12.60
CA ALA A 240 -55.46 -12.73 -11.89
C ALA A 240 -56.52 -11.72 -11.41
N LYS A 241 -56.09 -10.57 -10.89
CA LYS A 241 -57.00 -9.49 -10.51
C LYS A 241 -57.77 -8.96 -11.71
N GLN A 242 -57.10 -8.66 -12.83
CA GLN A 242 -57.76 -8.19 -14.05
C GLN A 242 -58.81 -9.19 -14.53
N LYS A 243 -58.49 -10.48 -14.59
CA LYS A 243 -59.45 -11.54 -14.95
C LYS A 243 -60.63 -11.61 -13.99
N ASN A 244 -60.43 -11.32 -12.71
CA ASN A 244 -61.51 -11.27 -11.72
C ASN A 244 -62.41 -10.05 -11.92
N ASP A 245 -61.83 -8.88 -12.18
CA ASP A 245 -62.56 -7.64 -12.47
C ASP A 245 -63.37 -7.80 -13.79
N ASP A 246 -62.78 -8.43 -14.83
CA ASP A 246 -63.46 -8.78 -16.08
C ASP A 246 -64.62 -9.77 -15.85
N LYS A 247 -64.45 -10.72 -14.92
CA LYS A 247 -65.53 -11.65 -14.53
C LYS A 247 -66.64 -10.94 -13.76
N GLU A 248 -66.30 -10.03 -12.85
CA GLU A 248 -67.26 -9.25 -12.08
C GLU A 248 -68.08 -8.33 -12.99
N THR A 249 -67.44 -7.67 -13.95
CA THR A 249 -68.15 -6.87 -14.98
C THR A 249 -69.04 -7.73 -15.87
N PHE A 250 -68.58 -8.92 -16.27
CA PHE A 250 -69.41 -9.88 -17.01
C PHE A 250 -70.66 -10.29 -16.20
N LEU A 251 -70.50 -10.65 -14.93
CA LEU A 251 -71.61 -11.01 -14.04
C LEU A 251 -72.56 -9.84 -13.80
N ALA A 252 -72.06 -8.62 -13.67
CA ALA A 252 -72.88 -7.41 -13.54
C ALA A 252 -73.73 -7.17 -14.80
N ASN A 253 -73.14 -7.32 -16.00
CA ASN A 253 -73.85 -7.24 -17.27
C ASN A 253 -74.91 -8.34 -17.40
N GLU A 254 -74.58 -9.57 -16.99
CA GLU A 254 -75.52 -10.70 -16.97
C GLU A 254 -76.71 -10.43 -16.05
N ALA A 255 -76.48 -9.89 -14.85
CA ALA A 255 -77.52 -9.50 -13.91
C ALA A 255 -78.39 -8.36 -14.48
N GLN A 256 -77.80 -7.36 -15.13
CA GLN A 256 -78.52 -6.28 -15.79
C GLN A 256 -79.43 -6.80 -16.91
N MET A 257 -78.90 -7.64 -17.80
CA MET A 257 -79.69 -8.26 -18.88
C MET A 257 -80.81 -9.14 -18.31
N SER A 258 -80.56 -9.86 -17.22
CA SER A 258 -81.59 -10.65 -16.53
C SER A 258 -82.73 -9.78 -16.01
N LEU A 259 -82.41 -8.62 -15.43
CA LEU A 259 -83.40 -7.66 -14.95
C LEU A 259 -84.22 -7.03 -16.09
N GLU A 260 -83.57 -6.69 -17.21
CA GLU A 260 -84.24 -6.21 -18.42
C GLU A 260 -85.20 -7.26 -19.01
N ILE A 261 -84.78 -8.54 -19.04
CA ILE A 261 -85.65 -9.65 -19.46
C ILE A 261 -86.85 -9.77 -18.52
N GLU A 262 -86.68 -9.68 -17.20
CA GLU A 262 -87.78 -9.70 -16.24
C GLU A 262 -88.75 -8.52 -16.43
N ASP A 263 -88.24 -7.31 -16.69
CA ASP A 263 -89.07 -6.13 -17.00
C ASP A 263 -89.86 -6.32 -18.31
N LEU A 264 -89.21 -6.81 -19.36
CA LEU A 264 -89.87 -7.13 -20.64
C LEU A 264 -90.95 -8.22 -20.45
N GLN A 265 -90.70 -9.22 -19.61
CA GLN A 265 -91.70 -10.23 -19.26
C GLN A 265 -92.86 -9.66 -18.46
N ARG A 266 -92.61 -8.77 -17.49
CA ARG A 266 -93.66 -8.08 -16.73
C ARG A 266 -94.53 -7.21 -17.63
N GLU A 267 -93.92 -6.45 -18.54
CA GLU A 267 -94.65 -5.61 -19.49
C GLU A 267 -95.44 -6.47 -20.49
N LEU A 268 -94.87 -7.56 -21.00
CA LEU A 268 -95.58 -8.53 -21.84
C LEU A 268 -96.80 -9.12 -21.10
N ASN A 269 -96.65 -9.51 -19.83
CA ASN A 269 -97.73 -10.07 -19.03
C ASN A 269 -98.82 -9.02 -18.74
N LYS A 270 -98.44 -7.76 -18.51
CA LYS A 270 -99.37 -6.64 -18.38
C LYS A 270 -100.15 -6.42 -19.68
N GLN A 271 -99.49 -6.43 -20.83
CA GLN A 271 -100.15 -6.35 -22.15
C GLN A 271 -101.10 -7.53 -22.38
N LYS A 272 -100.70 -8.76 -22.02
CA LYS A 272 -101.60 -9.94 -22.05
C LYS A 272 -102.82 -9.77 -21.14
N LEU A 273 -102.64 -9.26 -19.92
CA LEU A 273 -103.73 -9.03 -18.98
C LEU A 273 -104.69 -7.96 -19.50
N ILE A 274 -104.16 -6.86 -20.05
CA ILE A 274 -104.97 -5.82 -20.71
C ILE A 274 -105.76 -6.45 -21.86
N LEU A 275 -105.11 -7.23 -22.74
CA LEU A 275 -105.78 -7.89 -23.86
C LEU A 275 -106.89 -8.84 -23.40
N ASN A 276 -106.65 -9.63 -22.34
CA ASN A 276 -107.64 -10.58 -21.83
C ASN A 276 -108.79 -9.90 -21.07
N SER A 277 -108.53 -8.81 -20.34
CA SER A 277 -109.55 -8.05 -19.60
C SER A 277 -110.35 -7.11 -20.48
N THR A 278 -109.77 -6.66 -21.60
CA THR A 278 -110.47 -5.91 -22.62
C THR A 278 -111.16 -6.91 -23.54
N SER A 279 -112.44 -7.17 -23.28
CA SER A 279 -113.27 -8.01 -24.16
C SER A 279 -113.04 -7.63 -25.62
N VAL A 280 -112.76 -8.62 -26.48
CA VAL A 280 -112.64 -8.42 -27.93
C VAL A 280 -113.86 -7.68 -28.47
N ALA A 281 -115.04 -7.87 -27.86
CA ALA A 281 -116.24 -7.12 -28.16
C ALA A 281 -116.14 -5.62 -27.79
N LYS A 282 -115.51 -5.25 -26.67
CA LYS A 282 -115.27 -3.82 -26.33
C LYS A 282 -114.28 -3.16 -27.28
N ILE A 283 -113.25 -3.88 -27.73
CA ILE A 283 -112.30 -3.38 -28.74
C ILE A 283 -113.03 -3.20 -30.07
N ALA A 284 -113.78 -4.21 -30.51
CA ALA A 284 -114.61 -4.17 -31.70
C ALA A 284 -115.63 -3.01 -31.63
N ASP A 285 -116.37 -2.86 -30.53
CA ASP A 285 -117.33 -1.77 -30.31
C ASP A 285 -116.68 -0.38 -30.38
N THR A 286 -115.43 -0.23 -29.94
CA THR A 286 -114.72 1.05 -29.98
C THR A 286 -114.30 1.39 -31.41
N PHE A 287 -113.82 0.39 -32.16
CA PHE A 287 -113.56 0.54 -33.59
C PHE A 287 -114.85 0.78 -34.37
N GLU A 288 -115.93 0.08 -34.04
CA GLU A 288 -117.23 0.20 -34.69
C GLU A 288 -117.85 1.57 -34.43
N ARG A 289 -117.82 2.08 -33.20
CA ARG A 289 -118.19 3.49 -32.91
C ARG A 289 -117.35 4.49 -33.68
N ARG A 290 -116.04 4.26 -33.78
CA ARG A 290 -115.15 5.16 -34.53
C ARG A 290 -115.45 5.15 -36.02
N ILE A 291 -115.78 4.00 -36.59
CA ILE A 291 -116.25 3.88 -37.98
C ILE A 291 -117.54 4.66 -38.14
N LEU A 292 -118.50 4.49 -37.23
CA LEU A 292 -119.78 5.19 -37.24
C LEU A 292 -119.64 6.72 -37.17
N ASP A 293 -118.74 7.23 -36.34
CA ASP A 293 -118.41 8.65 -36.26
C ASP A 293 -117.81 9.18 -37.58
N LEU A 294 -116.92 8.40 -38.20
CA LEU A 294 -116.33 8.75 -39.49
C LEU A 294 -117.38 8.72 -40.62
N GLU A 295 -118.27 7.73 -40.63
CA GLU A 295 -119.38 7.65 -41.57
C GLU A 295 -120.35 8.83 -41.41
N ASN A 296 -120.64 9.25 -40.18
CA ASN A 296 -121.42 10.46 -39.91
C ASN A 296 -120.73 11.72 -40.42
N ALA A 297 -119.44 11.88 -40.15
CA ALA A 297 -118.67 13.01 -40.63
C ALA A 297 -118.63 13.07 -42.17
N VAL A 298 -118.57 11.91 -42.85
CA VAL A 298 -118.67 11.82 -44.31
C VAL A 298 -120.07 12.22 -44.79
N ARG A 299 -121.14 11.71 -44.17
CA ARG A 299 -122.53 12.12 -44.52
C ARG A 299 -122.77 13.61 -44.32
N GLU A 300 -122.32 14.18 -43.22
CA GLU A 300 -122.41 15.63 -42.97
C GLU A 300 -121.63 16.42 -44.04
N ARG A 301 -120.44 15.95 -44.40
CA ARG A 301 -119.66 16.55 -45.48
C ARG A 301 -120.38 16.46 -46.82
N ASP A 302 -121.02 15.34 -47.14
CA ASP A 302 -121.78 15.16 -48.37
C ASP A 302 -123.02 16.07 -48.42
N VAL A 303 -123.72 16.26 -47.30
CA VAL A 303 -124.82 17.23 -47.17
C VAL A 303 -124.31 18.65 -47.37
N LEU A 304 -123.18 19.01 -46.76
CA LEU A 304 -122.55 20.31 -46.96
C LEU A 304 -122.13 20.51 -48.42
N ILE A 305 -121.57 19.49 -49.07
CA ILE A 305 -121.22 19.51 -50.50
C ILE A 305 -122.48 19.66 -51.35
N HIS A 306 -123.56 18.95 -51.08
CA HIS A 306 -124.83 19.08 -51.79
C HIS A 306 -125.43 20.48 -51.64
N LYS A 307 -125.44 21.02 -50.42
CA LYS A 307 -125.90 22.39 -50.14
C LYS A 307 -125.02 23.43 -50.83
N GLN A 308 -123.71 23.25 -50.83
CA GLN A 308 -122.77 24.12 -51.51
C GLN A 308 -122.91 24.04 -53.04
N ASN A 309 -123.16 22.85 -53.59
CA ASN A 309 -123.49 22.65 -55.01
C ASN A 309 -124.84 23.27 -55.38
N GLN A 310 -125.83 23.24 -54.48
CA GLN A 310 -127.12 23.90 -54.67
C GLN A 310 -126.97 25.43 -54.67
N ILE A 311 -126.15 25.99 -53.77
CA ILE A 311 -125.79 27.41 -53.75
C ILE A 311 -125.02 27.80 -55.02
N LEU A 312 -124.05 26.98 -55.46
CA LEU A 312 -123.31 27.19 -56.71
C LEU A 312 -124.22 27.14 -57.94
N ASN A 313 -125.17 26.20 -57.98
CA ASN A 313 -126.15 26.09 -59.07
C ASN A 313 -127.15 27.26 -59.07
N ASN A 314 -127.54 27.76 -57.89
CA ASN A 314 -128.37 28.96 -57.76
C ASN A 314 -127.60 30.23 -58.19
N ASN A 315 -126.32 30.35 -57.80
CA ASN A 315 -125.44 31.46 -58.19
C ASN A 315 -125.04 31.43 -59.67
N ARG A 316 -125.16 30.29 -60.36
CA ARG A 316 -124.94 30.16 -61.82
C ARG A 316 -126.15 30.58 -62.66
N ARG A 317 -127.35 30.77 -62.09
CA ARG A 317 -128.62 30.96 -62.84
C ARG A 317 -129.26 32.35 -62.78
N SER A 318 -128.61 33.39 -62.27
CA SER A 318 -129.14 34.77 -62.44
C SER A 318 -128.07 35.85 -62.48
N PRO A 319 -128.24 36.90 -63.32
CA PRO A 319 -127.18 37.82 -63.72
C PRO A 319 -127.14 39.11 -62.89
N THR A 320 -126.00 39.80 -62.99
CA THR A 320 -125.78 41.25 -62.75
C THR A 320 -125.44 41.71 -61.32
N SER A 321 -124.30 42.40 -61.29
CA SER A 321 -123.95 43.56 -60.45
C SER A 321 -123.28 43.35 -59.08
N SER A 322 -122.04 43.87 -59.04
CA SER A 322 -121.38 44.59 -57.95
C SER A 322 -121.11 43.88 -56.61
N ARG A 323 -119.81 43.53 -56.45
CA ARG A 323 -118.93 43.77 -55.29
C ARG A 323 -119.59 44.47 -54.08
N PRO A 324 -119.39 43.97 -52.85
CA PRO A 324 -118.30 44.52 -52.03
C PRO A 324 -117.58 43.48 -51.11
N SER A 325 -116.35 43.83 -50.72
CA SER A 325 -115.66 43.32 -49.52
C SER A 325 -116.13 44.09 -48.27
N PRO A 326 -116.18 43.45 -47.09
CA PRO A 326 -115.28 43.80 -45.96
C PRO A 326 -114.85 42.53 -45.17
N SER A 327 -113.60 42.27 -44.76
CA SER A 327 -112.64 42.96 -43.86
C SER A 327 -112.95 42.89 -42.35
N TYR A 328 -111.87 42.66 -41.59
CA TYR A 328 -111.69 42.61 -40.11
C TYR A 328 -112.00 41.25 -39.46
N SER A 329 -111.20 40.67 -38.57
CA SER A 329 -110.15 41.14 -37.64
C SER A 329 -109.60 39.84 -36.98
N SER A 330 -108.39 39.70 -36.44
CA SER A 330 -107.19 40.50 -36.32
C SER A 330 -106.10 39.61 -35.67
N ASN A 331 -104.84 39.86 -36.05
CA ASN A 331 -103.66 40.04 -35.20
C ASN A 331 -103.18 38.87 -34.30
N LEU A 332 -102.05 38.20 -34.63
CA LEU A 332 -100.62 38.61 -34.48
C LEU A 332 -100.08 38.30 -33.05
N PRO A 333 -98.76 38.33 -32.77
CA PRO A 333 -97.55 38.16 -33.62
C PRO A 333 -96.47 37.28 -32.94
N SER A 334 -95.32 37.06 -33.62
CA SER A 334 -93.96 37.26 -33.05
C SER A 334 -92.90 36.72 -34.05
N SER A 335 -92.17 37.60 -34.75
CA SER A 335 -90.77 38.03 -34.48
C SER A 335 -89.73 37.06 -35.07
N THR A 336 -89.16 37.34 -36.25
CA THR A 336 -87.92 38.13 -36.45
C THR A 336 -86.73 37.69 -35.61
N SER A 337 -85.66 37.30 -36.32
CA SER A 337 -84.28 37.72 -36.07
C SER A 337 -83.61 37.26 -34.77
N SER A 338 -82.66 36.33 -34.88
CA SER A 338 -81.33 36.50 -34.27
C SER A 338 -80.33 35.47 -34.81
N SER A 339 -79.30 35.97 -35.50
CA SER A 339 -77.96 35.40 -35.39
C SER A 339 -77.59 35.43 -33.92
N GLU A 340 -77.47 34.26 -33.30
CA GLU A 340 -77.08 34.14 -31.90
C GLU A 340 -75.59 34.48 -31.77
N SER A 341 -75.35 35.77 -31.55
CA SER A 341 -74.12 36.28 -30.99
C SER A 341 -74.11 35.85 -29.53
N PHE A 342 -73.08 35.12 -29.09
CA PHE A 342 -72.90 34.70 -27.71
C PHE A 342 -73.21 35.85 -26.73
N PRO A 343 -74.00 35.62 -25.66
CA PRO A 343 -74.27 36.65 -24.68
C PRO A 343 -72.98 36.95 -23.92
N VAL A 344 -72.40 38.14 -24.18
CA VAL A 344 -71.27 38.70 -23.43
C VAL A 344 -71.79 39.21 -22.07
N ASN A 345 -72.29 38.31 -21.23
CA ASN A 345 -72.56 38.57 -19.82
C ASN A 345 -72.04 37.39 -19.00
N PHE A 346 -70.71 37.24 -19.00
CA PHE A 346 -70.04 36.45 -17.97
C PHE A 346 -70.32 37.09 -16.60
N ASP A 347 -70.87 36.30 -15.67
CA ASP A 347 -70.95 36.65 -14.25
C ASP A 347 -69.56 37.07 -13.74
N SER A 348 -69.49 37.97 -12.74
CA SER A 348 -68.20 38.53 -12.28
C SER A 348 -67.26 37.41 -11.84
N LYS A 349 -67.79 36.37 -11.20
CA LYS A 349 -67.05 35.16 -10.82
C LYS A 349 -66.48 34.40 -12.00
N THR A 350 -67.24 34.28 -13.09
CA THR A 350 -66.77 33.60 -14.30
C THR A 350 -65.68 34.42 -14.98
N ARG A 351 -65.79 35.77 -15.00
CA ARG A 351 -64.69 36.64 -15.45
C ARG A 351 -63.45 36.50 -14.59
N ASP A 352 -63.58 36.53 -13.27
CA ASP A 352 -62.45 36.40 -12.34
C ASP A 352 -61.77 35.03 -12.49
N THR A 353 -62.54 33.98 -12.75
CA THR A 353 -62.00 32.63 -13.02
C THR A 353 -61.26 32.57 -14.35
N ILE A 354 -61.81 33.19 -15.40
CA ILE A 354 -61.16 33.29 -16.72
C ILE A 354 -59.89 34.14 -16.64
N TYR A 355 -59.91 35.26 -15.92
CA TYR A 355 -58.72 36.09 -15.69
C TYR A 355 -57.68 35.35 -14.85
N SER A 356 -58.09 34.64 -13.80
CA SER A 356 -57.20 33.81 -13.00
C SER A 356 -56.58 32.69 -13.84
N PHE A 357 -57.32 32.11 -14.77
CA PHE A 357 -56.80 31.11 -15.71
C PHE A 357 -55.78 31.74 -16.68
N LEU A 358 -56.13 32.86 -17.33
CA LEU A 358 -55.26 33.57 -18.28
C LEU A 358 -53.96 34.11 -17.63
N LEU A 359 -54.02 34.51 -16.36
CA LEU A 359 -52.88 35.03 -15.60
C LEU A 359 -52.13 33.97 -14.78
N SER A 360 -52.65 32.73 -14.71
CA SER A 360 -51.99 31.63 -14.00
C SER A 360 -50.72 31.15 -14.71
N ASP A 361 -49.79 30.56 -13.94
CA ASP A 361 -48.55 30.05 -14.49
C ASP A 361 -48.82 28.89 -15.48
N ARG A 362 -47.91 28.71 -16.44
CA ARG A 362 -48.05 27.78 -17.57
C ARG A 362 -48.39 26.36 -17.13
N HIS A 363 -47.79 25.89 -16.05
CA HIS A 363 -48.06 24.56 -15.50
C HIS A 363 -49.51 24.43 -15.00
N SER A 364 -50.07 25.50 -14.42
CA SER A 364 -51.46 25.53 -13.98
C SER A 364 -52.45 25.59 -15.15
N GLN A 365 -52.09 26.32 -16.23
CA GLN A 365 -52.91 26.37 -17.44
C GLN A 365 -52.98 25.01 -18.13
N LEU A 366 -51.83 24.33 -18.27
CA LEU A 366 -51.76 22.98 -18.84
C LEU A 366 -52.52 21.96 -17.99
N ALA A 367 -52.33 21.97 -16.67
CA ALA A 367 -53.05 21.06 -15.78
C ALA A 367 -54.58 21.20 -15.89
N ASN A 368 -55.07 22.44 -15.98
CA ASN A 368 -56.49 22.71 -16.17
C ASN A 368 -57.00 22.25 -17.55
N ILE A 369 -56.18 22.34 -18.59
CA ILE A 369 -56.54 21.85 -19.92
C ILE A 369 -56.58 20.33 -19.97
N TYR A 370 -55.65 19.64 -19.30
CA TYR A 370 -55.72 18.19 -19.16
C TYR A 370 -56.96 17.76 -18.37
N ASN A 371 -57.34 18.51 -17.33
CA ASN A 371 -58.57 18.24 -16.58
C ASN A 371 -59.83 18.47 -17.43
N ILE A 372 -59.89 19.55 -18.21
CA ILE A 372 -61.01 19.84 -19.12
C ILE A 372 -61.05 18.84 -20.28
N GLY A 373 -59.88 18.49 -20.85
CA GLY A 373 -59.75 17.52 -21.92
C GLY A 373 -60.23 16.14 -21.51
N ARG A 374 -59.94 15.74 -20.27
CA ARG A 374 -60.48 14.51 -19.68
C ARG A 374 -61.99 14.53 -19.48
N ILE A 375 -62.59 15.68 -19.19
CA ILE A 375 -64.06 15.82 -19.05
C ILE A 375 -64.74 15.84 -20.42
N LEU A 376 -64.09 16.43 -21.42
CA LEU A 376 -64.61 16.57 -22.78
C LEU A 376 -64.20 15.40 -23.70
N GLU A 377 -63.54 14.36 -23.14
CA GLU A 377 -63.01 13.20 -23.87
C GLU A 377 -62.21 13.58 -25.13
N LEU A 378 -61.36 14.61 -25.01
CA LEU A 378 -60.51 15.03 -26.12
C LEU A 378 -59.54 13.91 -26.51
N SER A 379 -59.32 13.76 -27.82
CA SER A 379 -58.34 12.82 -28.32
C SER A 379 -56.91 13.29 -27.99
N SER A 380 -55.98 12.34 -27.85
CA SER A 380 -54.56 12.65 -27.56
C SER A 380 -53.93 13.62 -28.58
N GLN A 381 -54.44 13.64 -29.82
CA GLN A 381 -54.01 14.56 -30.88
C GLN A 381 -54.51 16.00 -30.65
N GLU A 382 -55.72 16.17 -30.11
CA GLU A 382 -56.29 17.48 -29.77
C GLU A 382 -55.61 18.07 -28.53
N GLU A 383 -55.33 17.25 -27.52
CA GLU A 383 -54.57 17.65 -26.33
C GLU A 383 -53.16 18.13 -26.68
N GLN A 384 -52.43 17.37 -27.51
CA GLN A 384 -51.10 17.78 -27.99
C GLN A 384 -51.13 19.07 -28.82
N THR A 385 -52.23 19.33 -29.54
CA THR A 385 -52.37 20.55 -30.35
C THR A 385 -52.57 21.77 -29.44
N LEU A 386 -53.41 21.64 -28.40
CA LEU A 386 -53.61 22.68 -27.38
C LEU A 386 -52.32 22.97 -26.60
N GLU A 387 -51.57 21.94 -26.22
CA GLU A 387 -50.28 22.08 -25.55
C GLU A 387 -49.25 22.82 -26.43
N ARG A 388 -49.21 22.52 -27.73
CA ARG A 388 -48.34 23.25 -28.68
C ARG A 388 -48.73 24.71 -28.83
N HIS A 389 -50.02 25.05 -28.82
CA HIS A 389 -50.48 26.43 -28.92
C HIS A 389 -50.12 27.27 -27.69
N LEU A 390 -50.22 26.71 -26.48
CA LEU A 390 -49.77 27.37 -25.25
C LEU A 390 -48.26 27.45 -25.12
N SER A 391 -47.55 26.57 -25.83
CA SER A 391 -46.09 26.58 -25.90
C SER A 391 -45.54 27.63 -26.86
N ARG A 392 -46.34 28.13 -27.80
CA ARG A 392 -45.85 28.92 -28.95
C ARG A 392 -45.73 30.42 -28.67
N ASP A 393 -46.43 30.95 -27.67
CA ASP A 393 -46.42 32.39 -27.38
C ASP A 393 -45.65 32.70 -26.09
N ARG A 394 -44.32 32.78 -26.21
CA ARG A 394 -43.48 33.69 -25.39
C ARG A 394 -42.08 33.94 -25.98
N PHE A 395 -42.00 34.05 -27.31
CA PHE A 395 -40.91 34.74 -28.00
C PHE A 395 -41.51 35.84 -28.89
N LEU A 396 -42.00 36.89 -28.22
CA LEU A 396 -42.04 38.27 -28.70
C LEU A 396 -41.78 39.18 -27.50
#